data_AF-A0A2E4N114-F1
#
_entry.id   AF-A0A2E4N114-F1
#
_cell.length_a   1.000
_cell.length_b   1.000
_cell.length_c   1.000
_cell.angle_alpha   90.00
_cell.angle_beta   90.00
_cell.angle_gamma   90.00
#
_symmetry.space_group_name_H-M   'P 1'
#
loop_
_entity.id
_entity.type
_entity.pdbx_description
1 polymer ?
#
loop_
_entity_poly.entity_id
_entity_poly.type
_entity_poly.pdbx_seq_one_letter_code
_entity_poly.pdbx_strand_id
1 'polypeptide(L)'
;MKSREDLLKAAREEIREMSVEEVKAYLDEGNDSVLVDIRGLDEWERGHLEGAIHIPRGRLEAEVEEKVPDKSKETIVYCAGGVRSLLGALSMQELGYENLISMDGGFGDWEDAHYPCAQPPTPEEDEGPLNPERLIDEISHLEALVEEKKEKLKSTR
;
A
#
# COMPACT_ATOMS: atom_id res chain seq x y z
N MET A 1 19.22 8.33 27.66
CA MET A 1 18.19 8.35 26.61
C MET A 1 18.76 7.61 25.42
N LYS A 2 18.02 6.67 24.81
CA LYS A 2 18.50 5.98 23.59
C LYS A 2 18.51 6.96 22.42
N SER A 3 19.54 6.92 21.58
CA SER A 3 19.63 7.72 20.36
C SER A 3 18.82 7.09 19.22
N ARG A 4 18.62 7.84 18.12
CA ARG A 4 18.02 7.30 16.89
C ARG A 4 18.80 6.09 16.36
N GLU A 5 20.12 6.16 16.39
CA GLU A 5 20.99 5.05 15.95
C GLU A 5 20.84 3.82 16.83
N ASP A 6 20.73 4.01 18.16
CA ASP A 6 20.48 2.90 19.08
C ASP A 6 19.14 2.20 18.79
N LEU A 7 18.10 2.96 18.41
CA LEU A 7 16.80 2.39 18.04
C LEU A 7 16.87 1.58 16.74
N LEU A 8 17.55 2.12 15.72
CA LEU A 8 17.70 1.42 14.45
C LEU A 8 18.56 0.16 14.60
N LYS A 9 19.64 0.24 15.36
CA LYS A 9 20.47 -0.92 15.65
C LYS A 9 19.67 -2.03 16.33
N ALA A 10 18.90 -1.69 17.37
CA ALA A 10 18.07 -2.67 18.05
C ALA A 10 17.01 -3.28 17.10
N ALA A 11 16.40 -2.47 16.23
CA ALA A 11 15.44 -2.99 15.28
C ALA A 11 16.06 -3.97 14.26
N ARG A 12 17.30 -3.72 13.80
CA ARG A 12 18.05 -4.64 12.92
C ARG A 12 18.49 -5.94 13.61
N GLU A 13 18.51 -5.99 14.94
CA GLU A 13 18.77 -7.22 15.69
C GLU A 13 17.52 -8.12 15.78
N GLU A 14 16.31 -7.54 15.67
CA GLU A 14 15.03 -8.26 15.81
C GLU A 14 14.36 -8.58 14.47
N ILE A 15 14.55 -7.75 13.46
CA ILE A 15 13.90 -7.86 12.16
C ILE A 15 14.92 -8.26 11.09
N ARG A 16 14.59 -9.30 10.32
CA ARG A 16 15.37 -9.69 9.15
C ARG A 16 15.28 -8.60 8.09
N GLU A 17 16.41 -8.25 7.50
CA GLU A 17 16.47 -7.38 6.33
C GLU A 17 16.85 -8.18 5.08
N MET A 18 16.33 -7.75 3.94
CA MET A 18 16.77 -8.19 2.61
C MET A 18 17.02 -6.96 1.74
N SER A 19 18.04 -7.02 0.89
CA SER A 19 18.25 -5.98 -0.13
C SER A 19 17.18 -6.05 -1.23
N VAL A 20 17.08 -5.01 -2.06
CA VAL A 20 16.15 -5.01 -3.20
C VAL A 20 16.43 -6.14 -4.19
N GLU A 21 17.69 -6.51 -4.40
CA GLU A 21 18.09 -7.64 -5.25
C GLU A 21 17.69 -8.98 -4.64
N GLU A 22 17.86 -9.14 -3.33
CA GLU A 22 17.43 -10.35 -2.62
C GLU A 22 15.91 -10.49 -2.66
N VAL A 23 15.16 -9.41 -2.46
CA VAL A 23 13.70 -9.43 -2.58
C VAL A 23 13.27 -9.75 -4.01
N LYS A 24 13.93 -9.16 -5.02
CA LYS A 24 13.64 -9.45 -6.43
C LYS A 24 13.84 -10.93 -6.76
N ALA A 25 14.98 -11.49 -6.37
CA ALA A 25 15.27 -12.91 -6.57
C ALA A 25 14.27 -13.80 -5.84
N TYR A 26 13.92 -13.44 -4.60
CA TYR A 26 12.94 -14.16 -3.79
C TYR A 26 11.56 -14.22 -4.45
N LEU A 27 11.11 -13.11 -5.05
CA LEU A 27 9.85 -13.05 -5.78
C LEU A 27 9.91 -13.80 -7.12
N ASP A 28 11.03 -13.73 -7.84
CA ASP A 28 11.21 -14.44 -9.13
C ASP A 28 11.23 -15.96 -8.99
N GLU A 29 11.70 -16.46 -7.84
CA GLU A 29 11.65 -17.87 -7.48
C GLU A 29 10.23 -18.37 -7.18
N GLY A 30 9.25 -17.45 -7.10
CA GLY A 30 7.85 -17.77 -6.83
C GLY A 30 7.56 -18.10 -5.37
N ASN A 31 8.41 -17.62 -4.44
CA ASN A 31 8.16 -17.78 -3.02
C ASN A 31 6.92 -16.98 -2.59
N ASP A 32 6.05 -17.58 -1.78
CA ASP A 32 4.81 -16.95 -1.32
C ASP A 32 5.09 -16.00 -0.14
N SER A 33 4.87 -14.70 -0.36
CA SER A 33 4.94 -13.68 0.69
C SER A 33 3.89 -12.59 0.47
N VAL A 34 3.53 -11.89 1.54
CA VAL A 34 2.72 -10.67 1.45
C VAL A 34 3.66 -9.48 1.31
N LEU A 35 3.41 -8.64 0.31
CA LEU A 35 4.11 -7.37 0.15
C LEU A 35 3.30 -6.25 0.81
N VAL A 36 3.88 -5.51 1.74
CA VAL A 36 3.22 -4.39 2.42
C VAL A 36 3.99 -3.09 2.14
N ASP A 37 3.36 -2.18 1.43
CA ASP A 37 3.89 -0.83 1.20
C ASP A 37 3.34 0.12 2.27
N ILE A 38 4.26 0.68 3.06
CA ILE A 38 3.91 1.62 4.14
C ILE A 38 4.18 3.09 3.80
N ARG A 39 4.42 3.42 2.53
CA ARG A 39 4.61 4.79 2.04
C ARG A 39 3.30 5.58 2.01
N GLY A 40 3.41 6.89 1.76
CA GLY A 40 2.26 7.76 1.53
C GLY A 40 1.46 7.36 0.28
N LEU A 41 0.23 7.87 0.16
CA LEU A 41 -0.62 7.61 -1.00
C LEU A 41 -0.01 8.14 -2.29
N ASP A 42 0.59 9.33 -2.25
CA ASP A 42 1.25 9.94 -3.41
C ASP A 42 2.46 9.10 -3.87
N GLU A 43 3.21 8.52 -2.93
CA GLU A 43 4.33 7.61 -3.21
C GLU A 43 3.84 6.31 -3.86
N TRP A 44 2.74 5.73 -3.34
CA TRP A 44 2.09 4.53 -3.86
C TRP A 44 1.53 4.72 -5.28
N GLU A 45 0.88 5.86 -5.53
CA GLU A 45 0.25 6.19 -6.81
C GLU A 45 1.25 6.38 -7.95
N ARG A 46 2.51 6.77 -7.64
CA ARG A 46 3.57 6.88 -8.65
C ARG A 46 4.11 5.52 -9.10
N GLY A 47 3.89 4.48 -8.29
CA GLY A 47 4.31 3.12 -8.58
C GLY A 47 4.59 2.36 -7.28
N HIS A 48 4.43 1.05 -7.33
CA HIS A 48 4.63 0.13 -6.21
C HIS A 48 4.99 -1.27 -6.72
N LEU A 49 5.45 -2.16 -5.84
CA LEU A 49 5.65 -3.57 -6.20
C LEU A 49 4.31 -4.23 -6.55
N GLU A 50 4.28 -5.03 -7.61
CA GLU A 50 3.06 -5.69 -8.05
C GLU A 50 2.51 -6.65 -6.98
N GLY A 51 1.19 -6.61 -6.77
CA GLY A 51 0.52 -7.40 -5.73
C GLY A 51 0.70 -6.89 -4.30
N ALA A 52 1.37 -5.75 -4.10
CA ALA A 52 1.51 -5.16 -2.77
C ALA A 52 0.18 -4.65 -2.21
N ILE A 53 0.10 -4.66 -0.88
CA ILE A 53 -0.99 -4.09 -0.10
C ILE A 53 -0.53 -2.75 0.44
N HIS A 54 -1.26 -1.67 0.13
CA HIS A 54 -0.97 -0.34 0.66
C HIS A 54 -1.53 -0.14 2.06
N ILE A 55 -0.65 0.14 3.02
CA ILE A 55 -0.99 0.46 4.40
C ILE A 55 -0.06 1.58 4.89
N PRO A 56 -0.40 2.86 4.71
CA PRO A 56 0.46 3.97 5.11
C PRO A 56 0.95 3.83 6.55
N ARG A 57 2.23 4.16 6.83
CA ARG A 57 2.86 3.95 8.15
C ARG A 57 1.99 4.43 9.32
N GLY A 58 1.32 5.58 9.20
CA GLY A 58 0.47 6.14 10.26
C GLY A 58 -0.83 5.39 10.54
N ARG A 59 -1.20 4.42 9.70
CA ARG A 59 -2.39 3.56 9.86
C ARG A 59 -2.03 2.08 10.01
N LEU A 60 -0.74 1.74 10.04
CA LEU A 60 -0.26 0.37 10.00
C LEU A 60 -0.87 -0.48 11.12
N GLU A 61 -0.72 -0.04 12.37
CA GLU A 61 -1.19 -0.76 13.55
C GLU A 61 -2.72 -0.86 13.63
N ALA A 62 -3.44 0.03 12.92
CA ALA A 62 -4.90 0.04 12.90
C ALA A 62 -5.50 -0.87 11.83
N GLU A 63 -4.75 -1.21 10.77
CA GLU A 63 -5.29 -1.85 9.56
C GLU A 63 -4.63 -3.17 9.21
N VAL A 64 -3.42 -3.42 9.69
CA VAL A 64 -2.64 -4.58 9.25
C VAL A 64 -3.36 -5.88 9.57
N GLU A 65 -4.01 -6.01 10.74
CA GLU A 65 -4.76 -7.22 11.12
C GLU A 65 -5.98 -7.48 10.24
N GLU A 66 -6.59 -6.45 9.64
CA GLU A 66 -7.71 -6.61 8.70
C GLU A 66 -7.20 -7.02 7.32
N LYS A 67 -6.14 -6.34 6.83
CA LYS A 67 -5.62 -6.53 5.47
C LYS A 67 -4.68 -7.72 5.32
N VAL A 68 -4.00 -8.11 6.39
CA VAL A 68 -3.04 -9.23 6.46
C VAL A 68 -3.40 -10.12 7.66
N PRO A 69 -4.57 -10.79 7.65
CA PRO A 69 -5.07 -11.49 8.83
C PRO A 69 -4.22 -12.70 9.26
N ASP A 70 -3.46 -13.30 8.34
CA ASP A 70 -2.55 -14.40 8.65
C ASP A 70 -1.20 -13.88 9.16
N LYS A 71 -1.05 -13.85 10.48
CA LYS A 71 0.16 -13.40 11.18
C LYS A 71 1.36 -14.33 11.01
N SER A 72 1.14 -15.57 10.57
CA SER A 72 2.21 -16.53 10.31
C SER A 72 2.76 -16.42 8.89
N LYS A 73 2.03 -15.75 7.98
CA LYS A 73 2.47 -15.59 6.60
C LYS A 73 3.68 -14.68 6.53
N GLU A 74 4.69 -15.10 5.75
CA GLU A 74 5.87 -14.27 5.54
C GLU A 74 5.49 -12.96 4.85
N THR A 75 5.95 -11.86 5.43
CA THR A 75 5.55 -10.51 5.04
C THR A 75 6.77 -9.64 4.83
N ILE A 76 6.93 -9.14 3.60
CA ILE A 76 7.96 -8.18 3.23
C ILE A 76 7.35 -6.79 3.31
N VAL A 77 7.87 -5.99 4.25
CA VAL A 77 7.46 -4.61 4.46
C VAL A 77 8.48 -3.70 3.79
N TYR A 78 8.02 -2.72 3.01
CA TYR A 78 8.91 -1.74 2.40
C TYR A 78 8.36 -0.32 2.49
N CYS A 79 9.31 0.62 2.44
CA CYS A 79 9.04 2.04 2.33
C CYS A 79 9.90 2.64 1.23
N ALA A 80 10.10 3.96 1.16
CA ALA A 80 10.97 4.51 0.10
C ALA A 80 12.46 4.16 0.25
N GLY A 81 12.96 3.91 1.47
CA GLY A 81 14.41 3.82 1.74
C GLY A 81 14.79 2.88 2.89
N GLY A 82 13.97 1.87 3.20
CA GLY A 82 14.24 0.86 4.24
C GLY A 82 14.02 1.26 5.72
N VAL A 83 14.23 2.53 6.11
CA VAL A 83 14.17 2.90 7.55
C VAL A 83 12.76 2.83 8.15
N ARG A 84 11.74 3.33 7.44
CA ARG A 84 10.35 3.31 7.94
C ARG A 84 9.84 1.88 8.03
N SER A 85 10.21 1.02 7.07
CA SER A 85 9.77 -0.38 7.00
C SER A 85 10.39 -1.21 8.10
N LEU A 86 11.66 -0.98 8.46
CA LEU A 86 12.29 -1.65 9.58
C LEU A 86 11.52 -1.41 10.90
N LEU A 87 11.18 -0.15 11.18
CA LEU A 87 10.39 0.20 12.36
C LEU A 87 8.93 -0.23 12.26
N GLY A 88 8.36 -0.23 11.05
CA GLY A 88 7.00 -0.72 10.80
C GLY A 88 6.87 -2.21 11.03
N ALA A 89 7.85 -3.00 10.56
CA ALA A 89 7.94 -4.42 10.80
C ALA A 89 8.06 -4.72 12.30
N LEU A 90 8.87 -3.97 13.06
CA LEU A 90 8.92 -4.12 14.52
C LEU A 90 7.55 -3.90 15.17
N SER A 91 6.80 -2.88 14.75
CA SER A 91 5.42 -2.67 15.23
C SER A 91 4.48 -3.81 14.85
N MET A 92 4.62 -4.41 13.65
CA MET A 92 3.88 -5.62 13.28
C MET A 92 4.28 -6.82 14.15
N GLN A 93 5.56 -6.96 14.50
CA GLN A 93 6.03 -8.02 15.39
C GLN A 93 5.39 -7.91 16.77
N GLU A 94 5.27 -6.71 17.32
CA GLU A 94 4.56 -6.45 18.58
C GLU A 94 3.07 -6.82 18.52
N LEU A 95 2.46 -6.77 17.33
CA LEU A 95 1.10 -7.24 17.07
C LEU A 95 1.02 -8.76 16.83
N GLY A 96 2.15 -9.47 16.86
CA GLY A 96 2.23 -10.93 16.78
C GLY A 96 2.47 -11.49 15.38
N TYR A 97 2.92 -10.67 14.41
CA TYR A 97 3.38 -11.18 13.12
C TYR A 97 4.75 -11.85 13.28
N GLU A 98 4.89 -13.06 12.75
CA GLU A 98 6.01 -13.94 13.08
C GLU A 98 7.16 -13.84 12.08
N ASN A 99 6.84 -13.77 10.78
CA ASN A 99 7.80 -13.89 9.69
C ASN A 99 7.89 -12.57 8.93
N LEU A 100 8.65 -11.62 9.48
CA LEU A 100 8.76 -10.26 8.95
C LEU A 100 10.13 -10.01 8.31
N ILE A 101 10.09 -9.37 7.15
CA ILE A 101 11.26 -8.94 6.41
C ILE A 101 11.11 -7.45 6.11
N SER A 102 12.12 -6.64 6.42
CA SER A 102 12.20 -5.27 5.92
C SER A 102 13.07 -5.21 4.67
N MET A 103 12.56 -4.58 3.60
CA MET A 103 13.36 -4.35 2.39
C MET A 103 14.27 -3.13 2.60
N ASP A 104 15.57 -3.39 2.79
CA ASP A 104 16.61 -2.36 2.82
C ASP A 104 16.76 -1.72 1.43
N GLY A 105 17.08 -0.43 1.37
CA GLY A 105 17.02 0.34 0.12
C GLY A 105 15.59 0.77 -0.29
N GLY A 106 14.58 -0.04 0.06
CA GLY A 106 13.17 0.29 -0.17
C GLY A 106 12.82 0.45 -1.66
N PHE A 107 11.73 1.17 -1.94
CA PHE A 107 11.25 1.39 -3.31
C PHE A 107 12.18 2.26 -4.15
N GLY A 108 12.96 3.17 -3.53
CA GLY A 108 13.91 4.01 -4.27
C GLY A 108 14.96 3.16 -4.99
N ASP A 109 15.60 2.24 -4.26
CA ASP A 109 16.61 1.36 -4.86
C ASP A 109 15.96 0.35 -5.84
N TRP A 110 14.69 -0.02 -5.62
CA TRP A 110 13.91 -0.84 -6.56
C TRP A 110 13.69 -0.13 -7.91
N GLU A 111 13.34 1.16 -7.87
CA GLU A 111 13.21 2.01 -9.06
C GLU A 111 14.55 2.23 -9.76
N ASP A 112 15.61 2.51 -9.00
CA ASP A 112 16.96 2.71 -9.55
C ASP A 112 17.47 1.43 -10.24
N ALA A 113 17.10 0.25 -9.74
CA ALA A 113 17.37 -1.04 -10.36
C ALA A 113 16.48 -1.34 -11.59
N HIS A 114 15.50 -0.48 -11.90
CA HIS A 114 14.54 -0.64 -12.99
C HIS A 114 13.76 -1.96 -12.92
N TYR A 115 13.46 -2.42 -11.70
CA TYR A 115 12.64 -3.61 -11.52
C TYR A 115 11.16 -3.34 -11.83
N PRO A 116 10.38 -4.37 -12.21
CA PRO A 116 8.96 -4.20 -12.51
C PRO A 116 8.20 -3.57 -11.35
N CYS A 117 7.35 -2.61 -11.68
CA CYS A 117 6.42 -1.98 -10.77
C CYS A 117 5.01 -1.99 -11.37
N ALA A 118 4.01 -2.07 -10.51
CA ALA A 118 2.65 -1.76 -10.86
C ALA A 118 2.42 -0.26 -10.64
N GLN A 119 1.61 0.35 -11.49
CA GLN A 119 0.97 1.62 -11.20
C GLN A 119 -0.51 1.33 -10.97
N PRO A 120 -1.19 2.05 -10.06
CA PRO A 120 -2.64 2.04 -10.12
C PRO A 120 -3.05 2.49 -11.54
N PRO A 121 -4.10 1.91 -12.12
CA PRO A 121 -4.57 2.34 -13.43
C PRO A 121 -4.73 3.86 -13.37
N THR A 122 -4.17 4.55 -14.36
CA THR A 122 -4.48 5.97 -14.49
C THR A 122 -6.00 6.08 -14.63
N PRO A 123 -6.65 7.18 -14.17
CA PRO A 123 -8.08 7.38 -14.41
C PRO A 123 -8.46 7.19 -15.89
N GLU A 124 -7.50 7.40 -16.81
CA GLU A 124 -7.62 7.19 -18.25
C GLU A 124 -7.70 5.71 -18.68
N GLU A 125 -7.20 4.77 -17.87
CA GLU A 125 -7.15 3.34 -18.19
C GLU A 125 -8.34 2.53 -17.61
N ASP A 126 -8.99 3.01 -16.55
CA ASP A 126 -10.25 2.45 -16.02
C ASP A 126 -11.49 3.00 -16.75
N GLU A 127 -11.34 4.15 -17.42
CA GLU A 127 -12.28 4.63 -18.42
C GLU A 127 -11.98 4.01 -19.77
N GLY A 128 -12.32 2.71 -19.93
CA GLY A 128 -12.57 2.16 -21.26
C GLY A 128 -13.42 3.16 -22.07
N PRO A 129 -13.23 3.26 -23.40
CA PRO A 129 -13.61 4.43 -24.21
C PRO A 129 -14.98 4.96 -23.78
N LEU A 130 -15.03 6.21 -23.30
CA LEU A 130 -16.23 6.92 -22.82
C LEU A 130 -17.45 6.39 -23.55
N ASN A 131 -18.23 5.50 -22.92
CA ASN A 131 -19.45 4.98 -23.53
C ASN A 131 -20.49 6.09 -23.41
N PRO A 132 -20.83 6.80 -24.50
CA PRO A 132 -21.69 7.97 -24.41
C PRO A 132 -23.07 7.60 -23.87
N GLU A 133 -23.53 6.36 -24.10
CA GLU A 133 -24.81 5.87 -23.59
C GLU A 133 -24.81 5.73 -22.05
N ARG A 134 -23.71 5.22 -21.46
CA ARG A 134 -23.60 5.06 -20.01
C ARG A 134 -23.59 6.42 -19.29
N LEU A 135 -22.90 7.40 -19.86
CA LEU A 135 -22.87 8.77 -19.33
C LEU A 135 -24.22 9.46 -19.43
N ILE A 136 -24.95 9.25 -20.54
CA ILE A 136 -26.31 9.77 -20.70
C ILE A 136 -27.25 9.18 -19.64
N ASP A 137 -27.13 7.88 -19.35
CA ASP A 137 -27.92 7.22 -18.31
C ASP A 137 -27.58 7.75 -16.91
N GLU A 138 -26.29 7.95 -16.61
CA GLU A 138 -25.83 8.49 -15.32
C GLU A 138 -26.28 9.94 -15.10
N ILE A 139 -26.18 10.78 -16.14
CA ILE A 139 -26.68 12.16 -16.11
C ILE A 139 -28.19 12.17 -15.90
N SER A 140 -28.94 11.34 -16.65
CA SER A 140 -30.40 11.25 -16.52
C SER A 140 -30.83 10.83 -15.11
N HIS A 141 -30.10 9.89 -14.49
CA HIS A 141 -30.36 9.47 -13.12
C HIS A 141 -30.10 10.60 -12.10
N LEU A 142 -28.99 11.31 -12.25
CA LEU A 142 -28.65 12.44 -11.38
C LEU A 142 -29.64 13.60 -11.53
N GLU A 143 -30.10 13.89 -12.74
CA GLU A 143 -31.14 14.89 -13.00
C GLU A 143 -32.46 14.54 -12.30
N ALA A 144 -32.88 13.27 -12.36
CA ALA A 144 -34.08 12.80 -11.67
C ALA A 144 -33.97 12.96 -10.14
N LEU A 145 -32.82 12.62 -9.56
CA LEU A 145 -32.56 12.79 -8.12
C LEU A 145 -32.55 14.27 -7.70
N VAL A 146 -32.01 15.13 -8.55
CA VAL A 146 -32.01 16.58 -8.32
C VAL A 146 -33.43 17.13 -8.35
N GLU A 147 -34.27 16.69 -9.29
CA GLU A 147 -35.65 17.16 -9.37
C GLU A 147 -36.50 16.67 -8.18
N GLU A 148 -36.36 15.40 -7.78
CA GLU A 148 -37.02 14.86 -6.58
C GLU A 148 -36.64 15.65 -5.33
N LYS A 149 -35.36 16.01 -5.18
CA LYS A 149 -34.88 16.86 -4.08
C LYS A 149 -35.46 18.27 -4.13
N LYS A 150 -35.58 18.87 -5.32
CA LYS A 150 -36.20 20.20 -5.51
C LYS A 150 -37.68 20.20 -5.15
N GLU A 151 -38.42 19.16 -5.52
CA GLU A 151 -39.84 19.02 -5.17
C GLU A 151 -40.04 18.87 -3.66
N LYS A 152 -39.22 18.02 -3.01
CA LYS A 152 -39.22 17.90 -1.54
C LYS A 152 -38.91 19.24 -0.86
N LEU A 153 -37.98 20.02 -1.40
CA LEU A 153 -37.66 21.35 -0.85
C LEU A 153 -38.84 22.34 -0.98
N LYS A 154 -39.55 22.31 -2.11
CA LYS A 154 -40.73 23.17 -2.35
C LYS A 154 -41.92 22.79 -1.45
N SER A 155 -42.08 21.51 -1.14
CA SER A 155 -43.14 21.02 -0.23
C SER A 155 -42.88 21.27 1.25
N THR A 156 -41.68 21.72 1.62
CA THR A 156 -41.27 21.98 3.01
C THR A 156 -41.39 23.48 3.39
N ARG A 157 -42.01 24.30 2.54
CA ARG A 157 -42.11 25.76 2.70
C ARG A 157 -43.56 26.25 2.74
#